data_AF-A0A7L4PIY9-F1
#
_entry.id   AF-A0A7L4PIY9-F1
#
_cell.length_a   1.000
_cell.length_b   1.000
_cell.length_c   1.000
_cell.angle_alpha   90.00
_cell.angle_beta   90.00
_cell.angle_gamma   90.00
#
_symmetry.space_group_name_H-M   'P 1'
#
loop_
_entity.id
_entity.type
_entity.pdbx_description
1 polymer ?
#
loop_
_entity_poly.entity_id
_entity_poly.type
_entity_poly.pdbx_seq_one_letter_code
_entity_poly.pdbx_strand_id
1 'polypeptide(L)' 'MKDRKILKVGSSYMITLPMDIVRGFGWDENTRINVRITGRKTLEIGEA' A
#
# COMPACT_ATOMS: atom_id res chain seq x y z
N MET A 1 -0.75 -18.66 -2.82
CA MET A 1 -0.54 -17.34 -2.17
C MET A 1 -0.25 -16.35 -3.27
N LYS A 2 -0.96 -15.21 -3.37
CA LYS A 2 -0.64 -14.18 -4.36
C LYS A 2 0.57 -13.39 -3.84
N ASP A 3 1.74 -13.57 -4.46
CA ASP A 3 2.92 -12.77 -4.15
C ASP A 3 2.63 -11.29 -4.42
N ARG A 4 2.65 -10.47 -3.37
CA ARG A 4 2.58 -9.00 -3.52
C ARG A 4 3.94 -8.52 -4.00
N LYS A 5 4.03 -8.13 -5.27
CA LYS A 5 5.28 -7.67 -5.89
C LYS A 5 5.41 -6.15 -5.77
N ILE A 6 6.63 -5.69 -5.53
CA ILE A 6 7.01 -4.29 -5.68
C ILE A 6 7.34 -4.08 -7.17
N LEU A 7 6.66 -3.14 -7.81
CA LEU A 7 6.88 -2.78 -9.20
C LEU A 7 7.63 -1.44 -9.27
N LYS A 8 8.57 -1.32 -10.20
CA LYS A 8 9.24 -0.05 -10.50
C LYS A 8 8.54 0.62 -11.67
N VAL A 9 8.05 1.84 -11.47
CA VAL A 9 7.36 2.64 -12.49
C VAL A 9 8.10 3.97 -12.61
N GLY A 10 8.85 4.14 -13.70
CA GLY A 10 9.75 5.28 -13.86
C GLY A 10 10.80 5.36 -12.74
N SER A 11 10.82 6.49 -12.03
CA SER A 11 11.69 6.72 -10.86
C SER A 11 11.06 6.30 -9.52
N SER A 12 9.85 5.74 -9.53
CA SER A 12 9.09 5.39 -8.32
C SER A 12 8.91 3.88 -8.13
N TYR A 13 8.64 3.47 -6.89
CA TYR A 13 8.23 2.11 -6.56
C TYR A 13 6.75 2.08 -6.16
N MET A 14 6.03 1.08 -6.64
CA MET A 14 4.59 0.90 -6.42
C MET A 14 4.31 -0.51 -5.87
N ILE A 15 3.32 -0.61 -5.00
CA ILE A 15 2.76 -1.88 -4.54
C ILE A 15 1.28 -1.90 -4.92
N THR A 16 0.82 -2.99 -5.50
CA THR A 16 -0.61 -3.18 -5.77
C THR A 16 -1.31 -3.65 -4.51
N LEU A 17 -2.28 -2.87 -4.04
CA LEU A 17 -3.19 -3.28 -2.97
C LEU A 17 -4.37 -4.07 -3.56
N PRO A 18 -4.71 -5.23 -2.98
CA PRO A 18 -5.96 -5.94 -3.29
C PRO A 18 -7.20 -5.07 -3.04
N MET A 19 -8.22 -5.21 -3.89
CA MET A 19 -9.45 -4.42 -3.81
C MET A 19 -10.26 -4.63 -2.52
N ASP A 20 -10.16 -5.80 -1.91
CA ASP A 20 -10.78 -6.11 -0.61
C ASP A 20 -10.18 -5.26 0.52
N ILE A 21 -8.87 -4.98 0.47
CA ILE A 21 -8.24 -4.07 1.43
C ILE A 21 -8.73 -2.64 1.20
N VAL A 22 -8.68 -2.16 -0.05
CA VAL A 22 -9.11 -0.80 -0.40
C VAL A 22 -10.55 -0.56 0.04
N ARG A 23 -11.47 -1.50 -0.24
CA ARG A 23 -12.87 -1.42 0.19
C ARG A 23 -13.06 -1.58 1.69
N GLY A 24 -12.27 -2.46 2.34
CA GLY A 24 -12.35 -2.69 3.78
C GLY A 24 -12.02 -1.44 4.61
N PHE A 25 -11.13 -0.60 4.10
CA PHE A 25 -10.79 0.71 4.68
C PHE A 25 -11.59 1.87 4.09
N GLY A 26 -12.49 1.64 3.12
CA GLY A 26 -13.28 2.70 2.49
C GLY A 26 -12.44 3.73 1.73
N TRP A 27 -11.27 3.34 1.22
CA TRP A 27 -10.40 4.23 0.44
C TRP A 27 -10.87 4.37 -1.00
N ASP A 28 -10.82 5.60 -1.50
CA ASP A 28 -11.10 5.95 -2.88
C ASP A 28 -9.82 6.29 -3.64
N GLU A 29 -9.93 6.48 -4.95
CA GLU A 29 -8.83 6.98 -5.75
C GLU A 29 -8.37 8.35 -5.21
N ASN A 30 -7.05 8.50 -5.03
CA ASN A 30 -6.40 9.69 -4.46
C ASN A 30 -6.57 9.90 -2.95
N THR A 31 -7.14 8.95 -2.21
CA THR A 31 -7.13 9.01 -0.73
C THR A 31 -5.70 9.10 -0.22
N ARG A 32 -5.44 10.09 0.64
CA ARG A 32 -4.15 10.20 1.33
C ARG A 32 -4.11 9.18 2.46
N ILE A 33 -3.04 8.39 2.46
CA ILE A 33 -2.78 7.35 3.45
C ILE A 33 -1.44 7.60 4.12
N ASN A 34 -1.33 7.25 5.40
CA ASN A 34 -0.06 7.24 6.10
C ASN A 34 0.64 5.91 5.82
N VAL A 35 1.92 5.99 5.42
CA VAL A 35 2.79 4.83 5.26
C VAL A 35 3.93 4.95 6.26
N ARG A 36 4.04 3.98 7.16
CA ARG A 36 5.07 3.95 8.20
C ARG A 36 5.91 2.68 8.07
N ILE A 37 7.22 2.84 8.20
CA ILE A 37 8.13 1.71 8.40
C ILE A 37 8.11 1.35 9.89
N THR A 38 7.64 0.16 10.23
CA THR A 38 7.67 -0.39 11.58
C THR A 38 8.69 -1.53 11.68
N GLY A 39 9.51 -1.51 12.72
CA GLY A 39 10.65 -2.43 12.85
C GLY A 39 11.65 -2.31 11.70
N ARG A 40 12.42 -3.38 11.43
CA ARG A 40 13.45 -3.37 10.37
C ARG A 40 12.92 -3.67 8.97
N LYS A 41 11.75 -4.30 8.82
CA LYS A 41 11.29 -4.87 7.53
C LYS A 41 9.78 -4.87 7.31
N THR A 42 9.00 -4.15 8.13
CA THR A 42 7.55 -4.08 7.98
C THR A 42 7.11 -2.68 7.55
N LEU A 43 6.16 -2.63 6.62
CA LEU A 43 5.45 -1.41 6.24
C LEU A 43 4.02 -1.52 6.73
N GLU A 44 3.60 -0.56 7.53
CA GLU A 44 2.22 -0.38 7.96
C GLU A 44 1.60 0.74 7.12
N ILE A 45 0.35 0.50 6.70
CA ILE A 45 -0.44 1.45 5.92
C ILE A 45 -1.73 1.67 6.69
N GLY A 46 -2.09 2.94 6.90
CA GLY A 46 -3.30 3.32 7.63
C GLY A 46 -3.79 4.70 7.20
N GLU A 47 -4.85 5.16 7.87
CA GLU A 47 -5.41 6.49 7.63
C GLU A 47 -4.48 7.60 8.12
N ALA A 48 -4.63 8.76 7.48
CA ALA A 48 -3.84 9.96 7.74
C ALA A 48 -4.14 10.60 9.09
#